data_AF-A0A0F9R587-F1
#
_entry.id   AF-A0A0F9R587-F1
#
_cell.length_a   1.000
_cell.length_b   1.000
_cell.length_c   1.000
_cell.angle_alpha   90.00
_cell.angle_beta   90.00
_cell.angle_gamma   90.00
#
_symmetry.space_group_name_H-M   'P 1'
#
loop_
_entity.id
_entity.type
_entity.pdbx_description
1 polymer ?
#
loop_
_entity_poly.entity_id
_entity_poly.type
_entity_poly.pdbx_seq_one_letter_code
_entity_poly.pdbx_strand_id
1 'polypeptide(L)'
;MDMPIRLIAIPKVWSPGRYDDNTALIQERKSVPPIDLSWHGVIRRFVILDGIHRSNAARDLGYPSIPARIYPGELKQAARDLGSSPWLSLGRVSEYW
;
A
#
# COMPACT_ATOMS: atom_id res chain seq x y z
N MET A 1 0.02 -2.04 -14.76
CA MET A 1 0.64 -3.38 -14.76
C MET A 1 0.21 -4.11 -13.51
N ASP A 2 0.15 -5.44 -13.51
CA ASP A 2 -0.16 -6.19 -12.28
C ASP A 2 1.09 -6.33 -11.40
N MET A 3 0.95 -5.97 -10.13
CA MET A 3 2.01 -6.00 -9.13
C MET A 3 1.74 -7.11 -8.11
N PRO A 4 2.68 -8.06 -7.92
CA PRO A 4 2.55 -9.06 -6.86
C PRO A 4 2.46 -8.40 -5.48
N ILE A 5 1.41 -8.74 -4.71
CA ILE A 5 1.12 -8.15 -3.40
C ILE A 5 2.33 -8.27 -2.45
N ARG A 6 3.04 -9.41 -2.50
CA ARG A 6 4.21 -9.68 -1.65
C ARG A 6 5.38 -8.69 -1.82
N LEU A 7 5.42 -7.93 -2.92
CA LEU A 7 6.47 -6.94 -3.20
C LEU A 7 6.10 -5.53 -2.69
N ILE A 8 4.88 -5.36 -2.19
CA ILE A 8 4.33 -4.09 -1.74
C ILE A 8 4.44 -4.03 -0.21
N ALA A 9 5.00 -2.95 0.31
CA ALA A 9 4.91 -2.62 1.72
C ALA A 9 3.51 -2.05 2.00
N ILE A 10 2.59 -2.91 2.49
CA ILE A 10 1.21 -2.54 2.80
C ILE A 10 1.10 -2.14 4.28
N PRO A 11 0.78 -0.86 4.60
CA PRO A 11 0.53 -0.44 5.97
C PRO A 11 -0.73 -1.08 6.57
N LYS A 12 -0.83 -1.06 7.91
CA LYS A 12 -2.06 -1.47 8.60
C LYS A 12 -3.25 -0.58 8.18
N VAL A 13 -4.44 -1.16 8.18
CA VAL A 13 -5.70 -0.43 7.99
C VAL A 13 -5.85 0.60 9.10
N TRP A 14 -6.07 1.86 8.72
CA TRP A 14 -6.28 2.97 9.66
C TRP A 14 -7.74 3.46 9.72
N SER A 15 -8.59 3.00 8.79
CA SER A 15 -10.03 3.31 8.77
C SER A 15 -10.80 2.05 8.37
N PRO A 16 -11.52 1.41 9.31
CA PRO A 16 -12.29 0.20 9.04
C PRO A 16 -13.39 0.42 7.99
N GLY A 17 -14.15 1.50 8.06
CA GLY A 17 -15.21 1.78 7.07
C GLY A 17 -14.67 1.87 5.64
N ARG A 18 -13.54 2.54 5.42
CA ARG A 18 -12.88 2.56 4.10
C ARG A 18 -12.38 1.18 3.67
N TYR A 19 -11.96 0.34 4.60
CA TYR A 19 -11.59 -1.05 4.30
C TYR A 19 -12.83 -1.85 3.84
N ASP A 20 -13.94 -1.73 4.56
CA ASP A 20 -15.18 -2.43 4.26
C ASP A 20 -15.74 -2.00 2.89
N ASP A 21 -15.77 -0.70 2.62
CA ASP A 21 -16.21 -0.15 1.33
C ASP A 21 -15.39 -0.71 0.16
N ASN A 22 -14.06 -0.78 0.31
CA ASN A 22 -13.19 -1.32 -0.72
C ASN A 22 -13.32 -2.83 -0.87
N THR A 23 -13.54 -3.55 0.23
CA THR A 23 -13.79 -5.00 0.20
C THR A 23 -15.08 -5.31 -0.57
N ALA A 24 -16.17 -4.60 -0.24
CA ALA A 24 -17.45 -4.73 -0.93
C ALA A 24 -17.31 -4.40 -2.42
N LEU A 25 -16.63 -3.30 -2.76
CA LEU A 25 -16.40 -2.89 -4.15
C LEU A 25 -15.65 -3.95 -4.97
N ILE A 26 -14.59 -4.55 -4.41
CA ILE A 26 -13.81 -5.59 -5.08
C ILE A 26 -14.67 -6.85 -5.27
N GLN A 27 -15.45 -7.23 -4.26
CA GLN A 27 -16.33 -8.39 -4.31
C GLN A 27 -17.46 -8.21 -5.33
N GLU A 28 -18.02 -7.01 -5.44
CA GLU A 28 -19.07 -6.67 -6.41
C GLU A 28 -18.53 -6.68 -7.84
N ARG A 29 -17.43 -5.95 -8.09
CA ARG A 29 -16.86 -5.79 -9.43
C ARG A 29 -16.04 -6.99 -9.91
N LYS A 30 -15.76 -7.95 -9.03
CA LYS A 30 -14.82 -9.08 -9.26
C LYS A 30 -13.47 -8.62 -9.82
N SER A 31 -13.05 -7.42 -9.44
CA SER A 31 -11.82 -6.78 -9.92
C SER A 31 -11.31 -5.75 -8.91
N VAL A 32 -9.99 -5.58 -8.86
CA VAL A 32 -9.33 -4.62 -7.96
C VAL A 32 -9.02 -3.34 -8.74
N PRO A 33 -9.53 -2.16 -8.34
CA PRO A 33 -9.17 -0.89 -8.96
C PRO A 33 -7.68 -0.57 -8.76
N PRO A 34 -7.00 0.11 -9.72
CA PRO A 34 -5.55 0.25 -9.71
C PRO A 34 -5.02 1.15 -8.60
N ILE A 35 -3.95 0.73 -7.93
CA ILE A 35 -3.26 1.48 -6.87
C ILE A 35 -2.05 2.25 -7.41
N ASP A 36 -1.60 3.25 -6.66
CA ASP A 36 -0.45 4.06 -7.05
C ASP A 36 0.76 3.72 -6.15
N LEU A 37 1.89 3.39 -6.77
CA LEU A 37 3.09 2.90 -6.11
C LEU A 37 4.33 3.72 -6.48
N SER A 38 5.30 3.76 -5.57
CA SER A 38 6.66 4.24 -5.83
C SER A 38 7.68 3.22 -5.36
N TRP A 39 8.81 3.10 -6.05
CA TRP A 39 9.91 2.24 -5.60
C TRP A 39 10.71 2.91 -4.50
N HIS A 40 10.90 2.21 -3.38
CA HIS A 40 11.73 2.69 -2.28
C HIS A 40 13.06 1.91 -2.24
N GLY A 41 14.14 2.56 -2.68
CA GLY A 41 15.46 1.93 -2.84
C GLY A 41 16.06 1.34 -1.56
N VAL A 42 15.84 1.98 -0.40
CA VAL A 42 16.40 1.52 0.90
C VAL A 42 15.81 0.20 1.36
N ILE A 43 14.48 0.08 1.41
CA ILE A 43 13.77 -1.13 1.86
C ILE A 43 13.54 -2.14 0.73
N ARG A 44 13.98 -1.82 -0.51
CA ARG A 44 13.83 -2.64 -1.71
C ARG A 44 12.41 -3.18 -1.92
N ARG A 45 11.41 -2.31 -1.70
CA ARG A 45 9.98 -2.61 -1.86
C ARG A 45 9.26 -1.45 -2.53
N PHE A 46 8.09 -1.75 -3.10
CA PHE A 46 7.16 -0.71 -3.52
C PHE A 46 6.39 -0.18 -2.31
N VAL A 47 6.31 1.13 -2.19
CA VAL A 47 5.48 1.82 -1.19
C VAL A 47 4.22 2.34 -1.85
N ILE A 48 3.13 2.34 -1.08
CA ILE A 48 1.82 2.81 -1.55
C ILE A 48 1.76 4.33 -1.44
N LEU A 49 1.44 4.99 -2.55
CA LEU A 49 1.10 6.41 -2.60
C LEU A 49 -0.42 6.60 -2.40
N ASP A 50 -1.23 5.75 -3.03
CA ASP A 50 -2.68 5.69 -2.84
C ASP A 50 -3.19 4.23 -2.90
N GLY A 51 -4.26 3.95 -2.14
CA GLY A 51 -4.93 2.65 -2.16
C GLY A 51 -4.52 1.67 -1.06
N ILE A 52 -4.17 2.17 0.14
CA ILE A 52 -3.81 1.32 1.31
C ILE A 52 -4.95 0.33 1.64
N HIS A 53 -6.19 0.80 1.73
CA HIS A 53 -7.36 -0.04 2.06
C HIS A 53 -7.67 -1.05 0.96
N ARG A 54 -7.57 -0.64 -0.30
CA ARG A 54 -7.69 -1.54 -1.47
C ARG A 54 -6.66 -2.65 -1.44
N SER A 55 -5.43 -2.30 -1.07
CA SER A 55 -4.33 -3.26 -0.99
C SER A 55 -4.53 -4.28 0.13
N ASN A 56 -5.01 -3.83 1.29
CA ASN A 56 -5.38 -4.74 2.38
C ASN A 56 -6.57 -5.64 1.97
N ALA A 57 -7.65 -5.06 1.45
CA ALA A 57 -8.83 -5.82 1.03
C ALA A 57 -8.49 -6.88 -0.04
N ALA A 58 -7.71 -6.51 -1.05
CA ALA A 58 -7.26 -7.45 -2.09
C ALA A 58 -6.39 -8.59 -1.51
N ARG A 59 -5.47 -8.28 -0.58
CA ARG A 59 -4.66 -9.30 0.11
C ARG A 59 -5.55 -10.25 0.90
N ASP A 60 -6.48 -9.71 1.68
CA ASP A 60 -7.31 -10.49 2.60
C ASP A 60 -8.37 -11.33 1.83
N LEU A 61 -8.77 -10.87 0.63
CA LEU A 61 -9.57 -11.62 -0.33
C LEU A 61 -8.76 -12.65 -1.16
N GLY A 62 -7.45 -12.76 -0.94
CA GLY A 62 -6.60 -13.79 -1.56
C GLY A 62 -6.13 -13.49 -2.98
N TYR A 63 -6.18 -12.23 -3.44
CA TYR A 63 -5.63 -11.87 -4.75
C TYR A 63 -4.09 -11.99 -4.74
N PRO A 64 -3.45 -12.63 -5.72
CA PRO A 64 -1.99 -12.76 -5.75
C PRO A 64 -1.29 -11.47 -6.22
N SER A 65 -2.00 -10.63 -6.97
CA SER A 65 -1.50 -9.39 -7.56
C SER A 65 -2.60 -8.32 -7.60
N ILE A 66 -2.17 -7.06 -7.67
CA ILE A 66 -3.07 -5.89 -7.76
C ILE A 66 -2.63 -5.04 -8.95
N PRO A 67 -3.57 -4.53 -9.77
CA PRO A 67 -3.25 -3.55 -10.80
C PRO A 67 -2.62 -2.30 -10.19
N ALA A 68 -1.49 -1.85 -10.71
CA ALA A 68 -0.75 -0.71 -10.18
C ALA A 68 -0.23 0.23 -11.27
N ARG A 69 -0.14 1.51 -10.91
CA ARG A 69 0.64 2.55 -11.60
C ARG A 69 1.90 2.81 -10.81
N ILE A 70 3.06 2.73 -11.46
CA ILE A 70 4.36 2.93 -10.83
C ILE A 70 4.89 4.29 -11.23
N TYR A 71 5.23 5.09 -10.22
CA TYR A 71 5.83 6.41 -10.39
C TYR A 71 7.33 6.33 -10.08
N PRO A 72 8.20 6.90 -10.94
CA PRO A 72 9.65 6.86 -10.74
C PRO A 72 10.05 7.55 -9.42
N GLY A 73 11.00 6.94 -8.71
CA GLY A 73 11.38 7.34 -7.36
C GLY A 73 12.53 8.34 -7.31
N GLU A 74 12.20 9.60 -7.01
CA GLU A 74 12.85 10.45 -5.99
C GLU A 74 11.81 11.48 -5.52
N LEU A 75 10.73 11.01 -4.91
CA LEU A 75 9.81 11.94 -4.27
C LEU A 75 10.37 12.32 -2.90
N LYS A 76 11.34 13.25 -2.88
CA LYS A 76 11.55 14.17 -1.74
C LYS A 76 10.22 14.80 -1.28
N GLN A 77 9.21 14.82 -2.16
CA GLN A 77 7.83 15.19 -1.90
C GLN A 77 7.04 14.13 -1.12
N ALA A 78 7.18 12.83 -1.41
CA ALA A 78 6.46 11.76 -0.73
C ALA A 78 6.93 11.63 0.73
N ALA A 79 8.22 11.82 1.00
CA ALA A 79 8.73 11.89 2.36
C ALA A 79 8.36 13.19 3.10
N ARG A 80 8.08 14.30 2.39
CA ARG A 80 7.53 15.55 2.98
C ARG A 80 6.04 15.41 3.31
N ASP A 81 5.27 14.82 2.40
CA ASP A 81 3.84 14.53 2.59
C ASP A 81 3.62 13.37 3.58
N LEU A 82 4.61 12.49 3.74
CA LEU A 82 4.66 11.48 4.79
C LEU A 82 5.39 11.93 6.06
N GLY A 83 6.01 13.13 6.07
CA GLY A 83 6.58 13.75 7.27
C GLY A 83 5.52 14.17 8.29
N SER A 84 4.24 14.14 7.88
CA SER A 84 3.04 14.23 8.70
C SER A 84 2.34 12.88 8.91
N SER A 85 2.91 11.77 8.41
CA SER A 85 2.45 10.41 8.68
C SER A 85 3.32 9.75 9.76
N PRO A 86 2.76 9.45 10.95
CA PRO A 86 3.49 8.89 12.09
C PRO A 86 4.01 7.45 11.88
N TRP A 87 3.94 6.90 10.67
CA TRP A 87 4.29 5.52 10.35
C TRP A 87 5.73 5.34 9.83
N LEU A 88 6.39 6.43 9.41
CA LEU A 88 7.80 6.39 8.97
C LEU A 88 8.81 6.67 10.11
N SER A 89 8.34 6.89 11.33
CA SER A 89 9.17 6.80 12.55
C SER A 89 9.52 5.36 12.93
N LEU A 90 9.04 4.35 12.19
CA LEU A 90 9.40 2.94 12.35
C LEU A 90 10.81 2.58 11.81
N GLY A 91 11.72 3.54 11.86
CA GLY A 91 13.16 3.34 11.80
C GLY A 91 13.81 3.04 13.15
N ARG A 92 13.05 2.85 14.25
CA ARG A 92 13.53 2.06 15.38
C ARG A 92 13.23 0.59 15.11
N VAL A 93 14.05 0.02 14.25
CA VAL A 93 14.30 -1.42 14.20
C VAL A 93 15.15 -1.75 15.43
N SER A 94 14.53 -1.90 16.59
CA SER A 94 15.07 -2.64 17.75
C SER A 94 14.03 -2.65 18.86
N GLU A 95 13.90 -3.80 19.53
CA GLU A 95 13.04 -4.06 20.70
C GLU A 95 11.55 -4.18 20.36
N TYR A 96 11.10 -5.38 20.01
CA TYR A 96 10.37 -6.30 20.89
C TYR A 96 10.14 -7.58 20.07
N TRP A 97 10.43 -8.71 20.73
CA TRP A 97 10.29 -10.07 20.23
C TRP A 97 8.85 -10.41 19.86
#